data_AF-A0A3N1NUT3-F1
#
_entry.id   AF-A0A3N1NUT3-F1
#
_cell.length_a   1.000
_cell.length_b   1.000
_cell.length_c   1.000
_cell.angle_alpha   90.00
_cell.angle_beta   90.00
_cell.angle_gamma   90.00
#
_symmetry.space_group_name_H-M   'P 1'
#
loop_
_entity.id
_entity.type
_entity.pdbx_description
1 polymer ?
#
loop_
_entity_poly.entity_id
_entity_poly.type
_entity_poly.pdbx_seq_one_letter_code
_entity_poly.pdbx_strand_id
1 'polypeptide(L)'
;MEYSGERWVQRLRDGETPKRWPFLVGLAIVTVAGGIGVYFSATHLDGILHSDARRPFAVPLFSVLLLGFGPVAAVLSWLRGRRDRVVLDRIRRNGTTTRFHLPVLRTGPYAADDFPDPRPELWTVDAAGLHAWSPERDDPVFDLVWDDVRTIELASTDVRGQRTDTGIWIVTEAVGRFVLLPRAVIGRPFGASVTKIHILMQVLRSLRREFDPHHGARERR
;
A
#
# COMPACT_ATOMS: atom_id res chain seq x y z
N MET A 1 -0.33 23.17 -15.07
CA MET A 1 0.77 22.43 -14.43
C MET A 1 0.15 21.26 -13.69
N GLU A 2 0.07 20.12 -14.36
CA GLU A 2 -0.50 18.87 -13.83
C GLU A 2 0.41 18.37 -12.71
N TYR A 3 -0.11 18.28 -11.49
CA TYR A 3 0.71 17.96 -10.33
C TYR A 3 1.07 16.46 -10.41
N SER A 4 2.35 16.10 -10.26
CA SER A 4 2.78 14.69 -10.33
C SER A 4 2.10 13.79 -9.27
N GLY A 5 1.53 14.40 -8.22
CA GLY A 5 0.66 13.75 -7.25
C GLY A 5 -0.69 13.29 -7.80
N GLU A 6 -1.21 13.87 -8.88
CA GLU A 6 -2.50 13.49 -9.47
C GLU A 6 -2.39 12.19 -10.27
N ARG A 7 -1.28 11.99 -11.01
CA ARG A 7 -1.15 10.86 -11.94
C ARG A 7 -1.14 9.48 -11.28
N TRP A 8 -0.65 9.37 -10.04
CA TRP A 8 -0.70 8.08 -9.33
C TRP A 8 -2.08 7.81 -8.73
N VAL A 9 -2.80 8.84 -8.29
CA VAL A 9 -4.20 8.73 -7.85
C VAL A 9 -5.10 8.40 -9.04
N GLN A 10 -4.86 9.02 -10.19
CA GLN A 10 -5.60 8.75 -11.42
C GLN A 10 -5.46 7.28 -11.85
N ARG A 11 -4.25 6.71 -11.76
CA ARG A 11 -4.07 5.27 -12.00
C ARG A 11 -4.85 4.38 -11.03
N LEU A 12 -5.06 4.82 -9.80
CA LEU A 12 -5.91 4.11 -8.84
C LEU A 12 -7.40 4.27 -9.18
N ARG A 13 -7.83 5.45 -9.67
CA ARG A 13 -9.18 5.63 -10.26
C ARG A 13 -9.41 4.66 -11.40
N ASP A 14 -8.47 4.62 -12.34
CA ASP A 14 -8.57 3.86 -13.59
C ASP A 14 -8.26 2.35 -13.41
N GLY A 15 -7.80 1.92 -12.23
CA GLY A 15 -7.45 0.52 -11.97
C GLY A 15 -6.21 0.04 -12.73
N GLU A 16 -5.31 0.95 -13.09
CA GLU A 16 -4.17 0.68 -13.96
C GLU A 16 -2.90 0.27 -13.19
N THR A 17 -2.27 -0.81 -13.65
CA THR A 17 -0.91 -1.18 -13.21
C THR A 17 0.13 -0.38 -13.99
N PRO A 18 1.05 0.37 -13.35
CA PRO A 18 2.09 1.08 -14.09
C PRO A 18 3.07 0.13 -14.77
N LYS A 19 3.80 0.68 -15.75
CA LYS A 19 4.93 0.00 -16.40
C LYS A 19 5.94 -0.48 -15.34
N ARG A 20 6.36 -1.74 -15.44
CA ARG A 20 7.26 -2.39 -14.48
C ARG A 20 8.73 -1.99 -14.68
N TRP A 21 9.14 -1.73 -15.93
CA TRP A 21 10.54 -1.48 -16.30
C TRP A 21 11.23 -0.37 -15.50
N PRO A 22 10.67 0.84 -15.31
CA PRO A 22 11.35 1.89 -14.55
C PRO A 22 11.65 1.48 -13.10
N PHE A 23 10.76 0.67 -12.51
CA PHE A 23 10.96 0.13 -11.17
C PHE A 23 12.05 -0.94 -11.16
N LEU A 24 12.06 -1.85 -12.14
CA LEU A 24 13.10 -2.87 -12.28
C LEU A 24 14.49 -2.26 -12.53
N VAL A 25 14.58 -1.20 -13.33
CA VAL A 25 15.83 -0.44 -13.54
C VAL A 25 16.34 0.14 -12.23
N GLY A 26 15.45 0.78 -11.45
CA GLY A 26 15.81 1.30 -10.13
C GLY A 26 16.32 0.20 -9.20
N LEU A 27 15.67 -0.97 -9.18
CA LEU A 27 16.13 -2.11 -8.41
C LEU A 27 17.49 -2.63 -8.90
N ALA A 28 17.70 -2.71 -10.22
CA ALA A 28 18.97 -3.16 -10.78
C ALA A 28 20.12 -2.24 -10.36
N ILE A 29 19.92 -0.92 -10.40
CA ILE A 29 20.91 0.06 -9.92
C ILE A 29 21.23 -0.16 -8.44
N VAL A 30 20.21 -0.35 -7.60
CA VAL A 30 20.39 -0.62 -6.17
C VAL A 30 21.16 -1.92 -5.93
N THR A 31 20.84 -2.99 -6.68
CA THR A 31 21.54 -4.28 -6.60
C THR A 31 22.99 -4.16 -7.01
N VAL A 32 23.29 -3.45 -8.11
CA VAL A 32 24.67 -3.23 -8.56
C VAL A 32 25.45 -2.42 -7.53
N ALA A 33 24.87 -1.36 -6.98
CA ALA A 33 25.49 -0.57 -5.92
C ALA A 33 25.80 -1.42 -4.66
N GLY A 34 24.85 -2.28 -4.25
CA GLY A 34 25.07 -3.25 -3.17
C GLY A 34 26.21 -4.23 -3.48
N GLY A 35 26.25 -4.76 -4.71
CA GLY A 35 27.31 -5.65 -5.18
C GLY A 35 28.70 -5.01 -5.15
N ILE A 36 28.81 -3.75 -5.59
CA ILE A 36 30.05 -2.97 -5.50
C ILE A 36 30.48 -2.81 -4.03
N GLY A 37 29.53 -2.48 -3.15
CA GLY A 37 29.80 -2.34 -1.70
C GLY A 37 30.27 -3.64 -1.05
N VAL A 38 29.69 -4.79 -1.44
CA VAL A 38 30.12 -6.11 -0.99
C VAL A 38 31.53 -6.44 -1.50
N TYR A 39 31.81 -6.18 -2.79
CA TYR A 39 33.14 -6.39 -3.38
C TYR A 39 34.22 -5.55 -2.69
N PHE A 40 33.92 -4.27 -2.45
CA PHE A 40 34.83 -3.38 -1.74
C PHE A 40 35.08 -3.84 -0.29
N SER A 41 34.02 -4.26 0.41
CA SER A 41 34.12 -4.78 1.78
C SER A 41 34.93 -6.09 1.85
N ALA A 42 34.77 -6.95 0.83
CA ALA A 42 35.50 -8.22 0.76
C ALA A 42 36.99 -8.01 0.47
N THR A 43 37.34 -7.02 -0.35
CA THR A 43 38.74 -6.71 -0.72
C THR A 43 39.49 -5.91 0.34
N HIS A 44 38.78 -5.23 1.24
CA HIS A 44 39.35 -4.41 2.33
C HIS A 44 38.99 -4.97 3.72
N LEU A 45 38.77 -6.29 3.80
CA LEU A 45 38.28 -6.98 5.00
C LEU A 45 39.22 -6.79 6.19
N ASP A 46 40.54 -6.79 5.93
CA ASP A 46 41.56 -6.57 6.96
C ASP A 46 41.45 -5.19 7.61
N GLY A 47 41.17 -4.14 6.83
CA GLY A 47 40.96 -2.79 7.34
C GLY A 47 39.67 -2.61 8.13
N ILE A 48 38.66 -3.45 7.85
CA ILE A 48 37.39 -3.45 8.58
C ILE A 48 37.52 -4.20 9.91
N LEU A 49 38.27 -5.30 9.93
CA LEU A 49 38.51 -6.10 11.14
C LEU A 49 39.37 -5.37 12.18
N HIS A 50 40.30 -4.54 11.73
CA HIS A 50 41.22 -3.78 12.59
C HIS A 50 40.80 -2.31 12.78
N SER A 51 39.55 -1.96 12.46
CA SER A 51 39.07 -0.58 12.53
C SER A 51 38.61 -0.18 13.94
N ASP A 52 39.08 0.96 14.43
CA ASP A 52 38.62 1.60 15.68
C ASP A 52 37.22 2.25 15.59
N ALA A 53 36.55 2.16 14.44
CA ALA A 53 35.21 2.70 14.27
C ALA A 53 34.21 2.03 15.23
N ARG A 54 33.25 2.79 15.74
CA ARG A 54 32.21 2.29 16.66
C ARG A 54 31.30 1.20 16.04
N ARG A 55 31.24 1.09 14.71
CA ARG A 55 30.42 0.11 13.96
C ARG A 55 31.10 -0.30 12.63
N PRO A 56 32.18 -1.09 12.67
CA PRO A 56 32.97 -1.43 11.48
C PRO A 56 32.16 -2.25 10.46
N PHE A 57 31.21 -3.06 10.93
CA PHE A 57 30.38 -3.93 10.09
C PHE A 57 29.12 -3.28 9.50
N ALA A 58 28.82 -2.02 9.81
CA ALA A 58 27.59 -1.38 9.34
C ALA A 58 27.53 -1.27 7.81
N VAL A 59 28.63 -0.86 7.17
CA VAL A 59 28.71 -0.68 5.71
C VAL A 59 28.69 -2.03 4.96
N PRO A 60 29.45 -3.05 5.35
CA PRO A 60 29.35 -4.39 4.76
C PRO A 60 27.94 -4.97 4.87
N LEU A 61 27.34 -4.91 6.05
CA LEU A 61 26.00 -5.45 6.27
C LEU A 61 24.96 -4.71 5.43
N PHE A 62 25.04 -3.38 5.37
CA PHE A 62 24.16 -2.58 4.52
C PHE A 62 24.31 -2.93 3.03
N SER A 63 25.54 -3.17 2.57
CA SER A 63 25.82 -3.55 1.18
C SER A 63 25.22 -4.92 0.82
N VAL A 64 25.34 -5.90 1.72
CA VAL A 64 24.70 -7.22 1.57
C VAL A 64 23.17 -7.08 1.51
N LEU A 65 22.60 -6.23 2.37
CA LEU A 65 21.15 -5.96 2.36
C LEU A 65 20.70 -5.33 1.03
N LEU A 66 21.42 -4.34 0.50
CA LEU A 66 21.11 -3.73 -0.79
C LEU A 66 21.20 -4.73 -1.95
N LEU A 67 22.23 -5.57 -1.95
CA LEU A 67 22.43 -6.62 -2.95
C LEU A 67 21.26 -7.60 -2.97
N GLY A 68 20.81 -8.06 -1.80
CA GLY A 68 19.66 -8.97 -1.67
C GLY A 68 18.31 -8.30 -1.91
N PHE A 69 18.16 -7.02 -1.54
CA PHE A 69 16.88 -6.31 -1.60
C PHE A 69 16.32 -6.22 -3.02
N GLY A 70 17.16 -5.92 -4.03
CA GLY A 70 16.68 -5.72 -5.39
C GLY A 70 16.03 -6.97 -6.02
N PRO A 71 16.69 -8.15 -6.04
CA PRO A 71 16.10 -9.38 -6.54
C PRO A 71 14.83 -9.78 -5.77
N VAL A 72 14.86 -9.68 -4.45
CA VAL A 72 13.70 -10.01 -3.60
C VAL A 72 12.52 -9.08 -3.92
N ALA A 73 12.75 -7.77 -4.00
CA ALA A 73 11.73 -6.78 -4.36
C ALA A 73 11.16 -7.02 -5.77
N ALA A 74 12.00 -7.43 -6.73
CA ALA A 74 11.56 -7.74 -8.09
C ALA A 74 10.62 -8.96 -8.12
N VAL A 75 10.99 -10.05 -7.43
CA VAL A 75 10.17 -11.27 -7.32
C VAL A 75 8.84 -10.96 -6.62
N LEU A 76 8.88 -10.24 -5.49
CA LEU A 76 7.67 -9.85 -4.77
C LEU A 76 6.74 -8.97 -5.62
N SER A 77 7.29 -8.01 -6.38
CA SER A 77 6.49 -7.19 -7.30
C SER A 77 5.91 -7.98 -8.46
N TRP A 78 6.63 -8.99 -8.98
CA TRP A 78 6.11 -9.85 -10.04
C TRP A 78 4.94 -10.70 -9.55
N LEU A 79 5.11 -11.39 -8.40
CA LEU A 79 4.07 -12.19 -7.77
C LEU A 79 2.84 -11.33 -7.44
N ARG A 80 3.07 -10.15 -6.84
CA ARG A 80 1.96 -9.25 -6.48
C ARG A 80 1.25 -8.71 -7.71
N GLY A 81 1.98 -8.35 -8.75
CA GLY A 81 1.42 -7.92 -10.01
C GLY A 81 0.60 -9.00 -10.72
N ARG A 82 0.86 -10.29 -10.48
CA ARG A 82 0.00 -11.37 -10.98
C ARG A 82 -1.29 -11.46 -10.17
N ARG A 83 -1.21 -11.43 -8.83
CA ARG A 83 -2.38 -11.46 -7.93
C ARG A 83 -3.33 -10.29 -8.16
N ASP A 84 -2.80 -9.07 -8.19
CA ASP A 84 -3.64 -7.88 -8.39
C ASP A 84 -4.36 -7.90 -9.75
N ARG A 85 -3.74 -8.46 -10.81
CA ARG A 85 -4.41 -8.63 -12.11
C ARG A 85 -5.59 -9.58 -12.04
N VAL A 86 -5.44 -10.71 -11.35
CA VAL A 86 -6.54 -11.66 -11.13
C VAL A 86 -7.71 -10.98 -10.43
N VAL A 87 -7.44 -10.16 -9.41
CA VAL A 87 -8.49 -9.42 -8.72
C VAL A 87 -9.14 -8.36 -9.63
N LEU A 88 -8.36 -7.61 -10.40
CA LEU A 88 -8.91 -6.64 -11.37
C LEU A 88 -9.74 -7.31 -12.47
N ASP A 89 -9.33 -8.48 -12.95
CA ASP A 89 -10.12 -9.26 -13.92
C ASP A 89 -11.45 -9.73 -13.33
N ARG A 90 -11.51 -10.00 -12.02
CA ARG A 90 -12.75 -10.35 -11.32
C ARG A 90 -13.67 -9.15 -11.14
N ILE A 91 -13.11 -8.02 -10.69
CA ILE A 91 -13.85 -6.75 -10.58
C ILE A 91 -14.50 -6.40 -11.93
N ARG A 92 -13.74 -6.47 -13.03
CA ARG A 92 -14.26 -6.22 -14.38
C ARG A 92 -15.39 -7.16 -14.76
N ARG A 93 -15.32 -8.44 -14.38
CA ARG A 93 -16.36 -9.43 -14.66
C ARG A 93 -17.63 -9.22 -13.84
N ASN A 94 -17.53 -8.67 -12.63
CA ASN A 94 -18.71 -8.36 -11.80
C ASN A 94 -19.48 -7.11 -12.31
N GLY A 95 -18.95 -6.39 -13.30
CA GLY A 95 -19.68 -5.29 -13.96
C GLY A 95 -19.95 -4.07 -13.08
N THR A 96 -19.26 -3.92 -11.95
CA THR A 96 -19.45 -2.77 -11.05
C THR A 96 -18.84 -1.51 -11.64
N THR A 97 -19.54 -0.37 -11.54
CA THR A 97 -19.04 0.94 -11.97
C THR A 97 -18.06 1.51 -10.95
N THR A 98 -16.89 0.88 -10.84
CA THR A 98 -15.85 1.24 -9.88
C THR A 98 -15.29 2.63 -10.17
N ARG A 99 -15.25 3.49 -9.15
CA ARG A 99 -14.71 4.87 -9.22
C ARG A 99 -13.28 4.97 -8.68
N PHE A 100 -12.91 4.06 -7.79
CA PHE A 100 -11.58 4.03 -7.20
C PHE A 100 -11.15 2.63 -6.81
N HIS A 101 -9.88 2.30 -7.03
CA HIS A 101 -9.24 1.06 -6.63
C HIS A 101 -8.19 1.35 -5.56
N LEU A 102 -8.41 0.85 -4.35
CA LEU A 102 -7.54 1.02 -3.20
C LEU A 102 -6.83 -0.31 -2.88
N PRO A 103 -5.62 -0.54 -3.41
CA PRO A 103 -4.86 -1.73 -3.06
C PRO A 103 -4.44 -1.64 -1.58
N VAL A 104 -4.59 -2.72 -0.84
CA VAL A 104 -4.19 -2.79 0.58
C VAL A 104 -3.18 -3.90 0.82
N LEU A 105 -2.46 -3.83 1.93
CA LEU A 105 -1.60 -4.90 2.41
C LEU A 105 -2.46 -5.99 3.08
N ARG A 106 -2.11 -7.26 2.84
CA ARG A 106 -2.74 -8.42 3.52
C ARG A 106 -2.30 -8.54 4.98
N THR A 107 -1.16 -7.94 5.31
CA THR A 107 -0.46 -8.07 6.59
C THR A 107 -0.30 -6.72 7.25
N GLY A 108 -0.37 -6.71 8.58
CA GLY A 108 -0.12 -5.55 9.41
C GLY A 108 -0.68 -5.75 10.82
N PRO A 109 -0.40 -4.82 11.74
CA PRO A 109 -0.72 -4.97 13.16
C PRO A 109 -2.19 -5.21 13.44
N TYR A 110 -3.08 -4.79 12.54
CA TYR A 110 -4.54 -4.95 12.67
C TYR A 110 -5.13 -5.90 11.62
N ALA A 111 -4.35 -6.31 10.61
CA ALA A 111 -4.87 -7.01 9.44
C ALA A 111 -5.35 -8.45 9.71
N ALA A 112 -4.98 -9.05 10.85
CA ALA A 112 -5.46 -10.38 11.27
C ALA A 112 -6.72 -10.31 12.12
N ASP A 113 -6.89 -9.23 12.87
CA ASP A 113 -8.01 -9.05 13.78
C ASP A 113 -9.21 -8.43 13.05
N ASP A 114 -8.96 -7.64 12.01
CA ASP A 114 -10.00 -6.89 11.30
C ASP A 114 -10.79 -7.73 10.28
N PHE A 115 -10.18 -8.78 9.68
CA PHE A 115 -10.83 -9.61 8.67
C PHE A 115 -10.40 -11.08 8.74
N PRO A 116 -11.34 -12.05 8.77
CA PRO A 116 -11.01 -13.47 8.61
C PRO A 116 -10.50 -13.78 7.19
N ASP A 117 -9.85 -14.92 7.01
CA ASP A 117 -9.52 -15.40 5.66
C ASP A 117 -10.80 -15.79 4.89
N PRO A 118 -10.90 -15.48 3.58
CA PRO A 118 -9.87 -14.91 2.72
C PRO A 118 -9.75 -13.38 2.84
N ARG A 119 -8.55 -12.91 3.23
CA ARG A 119 -8.32 -11.48 3.49
C ARG A 119 -8.38 -10.61 2.23
N PRO A 120 -8.91 -9.38 2.34
CA PRO A 120 -8.95 -8.45 1.22
C PRO A 120 -7.56 -7.90 0.88
N GLU A 121 -7.27 -7.79 -0.42
CA GLU A 121 -6.00 -7.27 -0.96
C GLU A 121 -6.20 -6.02 -1.84
N LEU A 122 -7.45 -5.76 -2.23
CA LEU A 122 -7.89 -4.64 -3.04
C LEU A 122 -9.30 -4.26 -2.59
N TRP A 123 -9.55 -2.97 -2.42
CA TRP A 123 -10.88 -2.44 -2.21
C TRP A 123 -11.31 -1.63 -3.43
N THR A 124 -12.55 -1.78 -3.86
CA THR A 124 -13.16 -0.88 -4.84
C THR A 124 -14.13 0.05 -4.14
N VAL A 125 -14.28 1.24 -4.70
CA VAL A 125 -15.18 2.27 -4.19
C VAL A 125 -16.08 2.70 -5.32
N ASP A 126 -17.37 2.73 -5.06
CA ASP A 126 -18.39 3.22 -6.00
C ASP A 126 -19.53 3.95 -5.25
N ALA A 127 -20.65 4.14 -5.92
CA ALA A 127 -21.80 4.85 -5.37
C ALA A 127 -22.53 4.05 -4.27
N ALA A 128 -22.44 2.72 -4.27
CA ALA A 128 -23.06 1.89 -3.24
C ALA A 128 -22.20 1.85 -1.98
N GLY A 129 -20.87 1.85 -2.14
CA GLY A 129 -19.97 1.85 -0.98
C GLY A 129 -18.56 1.37 -1.29
N LEU A 130 -18.00 0.65 -0.31
CA LEU A 130 -16.71 0.01 -0.39
C LEU A 130 -16.89 -1.51 -0.52
N HIS A 131 -16.20 -2.11 -1.48
CA HIS A 131 -16.23 -3.55 -1.72
C HIS A 131 -14.82 -4.11 -1.59
N ALA A 132 -14.65 -5.10 -0.71
CA ALA A 132 -13.37 -5.71 -0.39
C ALA A 132 -13.17 -6.96 -1.24
N TRP A 133 -12.03 -7.08 -1.91
CA TRP A 133 -11.75 -8.16 -2.85
C TRP A 133 -10.53 -8.96 -2.44
N SER A 134 -10.63 -10.29 -2.59
CA SER A 134 -9.54 -11.22 -2.37
C SER A 134 -9.15 -11.95 -3.65
N PRO A 135 -7.87 -12.28 -3.88
CA PRO A 135 -7.45 -13.17 -4.96
C PRO A 135 -7.96 -14.62 -4.80
N GLU A 136 -8.62 -14.96 -3.69
CA GLU A 136 -9.12 -16.30 -3.41
C GLU A 136 -10.62 -16.47 -3.74
N ARG A 137 -11.38 -15.38 -3.90
CA ARG A 137 -12.84 -15.40 -4.19
C ARG A 137 -13.19 -14.60 -5.44
N ASP A 138 -14.20 -15.03 -6.18
CA ASP A 138 -14.69 -14.34 -7.39
C ASP A 138 -15.60 -13.14 -7.08
N ASP A 139 -16.30 -13.16 -5.95
CA ASP A 139 -17.12 -12.05 -5.43
C ASP A 139 -16.39 -11.27 -4.32
N PRO A 140 -16.86 -10.05 -3.98
CA PRO A 140 -16.41 -9.35 -2.78
C PRO A 140 -16.49 -10.25 -1.54
N VAL A 141 -15.45 -10.18 -0.70
CA VAL A 141 -15.40 -10.88 0.58
C VAL A 141 -16.09 -10.10 1.69
N PHE A 142 -16.27 -8.78 1.49
CA PHE A 142 -16.95 -7.89 2.41
C PHE A 142 -17.45 -6.66 1.65
N ASP A 143 -18.65 -6.21 1.95
CA ASP A 143 -19.27 -5.02 1.37
C ASP A 143 -19.67 -4.07 2.50
N LEU A 144 -19.41 -2.77 2.31
CA LEU A 144 -19.73 -1.73 3.28
C LEU A 144 -20.44 -0.58 2.57
N VAL A 145 -21.70 -0.36 2.93
CA VAL A 145 -22.50 0.74 2.40
C VAL A 145 -22.06 2.06 3.02
N TRP A 146 -22.15 3.17 2.26
CA TRP A 146 -21.75 4.48 2.75
C TRP A 146 -22.48 4.94 4.01
N ASP A 147 -23.76 4.58 4.14
CA ASP A 147 -24.61 4.93 5.28
C ASP A 147 -24.08 4.31 6.59
N ASP A 148 -23.42 3.16 6.52
CA ASP A 148 -22.84 2.49 7.69
C ASP A 148 -21.49 3.09 8.09
N VAL A 149 -20.87 3.91 7.23
CA VAL A 149 -19.59 4.57 7.52
C VAL A 149 -19.84 5.79 8.39
N ARG A 150 -19.42 5.76 9.65
CA ARG A 150 -19.49 6.92 10.54
C ARG A 150 -18.37 7.91 10.25
N THR A 151 -17.11 7.45 10.27
CA THR A 151 -15.94 8.30 10.05
C THR A 151 -14.80 7.54 9.37
N ILE A 152 -13.94 8.28 8.68
CA ILE A 152 -12.75 7.79 7.99
C ILE A 152 -11.56 8.56 8.54
N GLU A 153 -10.63 7.94 9.25
CA GLU A 153 -9.59 8.64 10.01
C GLU A 153 -8.19 8.04 9.76
N LEU A 154 -7.13 8.73 10.17
CA LEU A 154 -5.80 8.17 10.12
C LEU A 154 -5.61 7.16 11.25
N ALA A 155 -5.12 5.98 10.90
CA ALA A 155 -4.61 5.03 11.87
C ALA A 155 -3.15 5.37 12.18
N SER A 156 -2.85 5.60 13.45
CA SER A 156 -1.48 5.85 13.91
C SER A 156 -1.03 4.76 14.87
N THR A 157 0.25 4.42 14.83
CA THR A 157 0.93 3.54 15.77
C THR A 157 2.10 4.27 16.40
N ASP A 158 2.39 4.02 17.67
CA ASP A 158 3.60 4.52 18.32
C ASP A 158 4.79 3.63 17.94
N VAL A 159 5.80 4.22 17.31
CA VAL A 159 7.05 3.56 16.96
C VAL A 159 8.19 4.31 17.64
N ARG A 160 8.77 3.68 18.68
CA ARG A 160 9.91 4.23 19.46
C ARG A 160 9.62 5.62 20.07
N GLY A 161 8.40 5.84 20.56
CA GLY A 161 7.97 7.11 21.16
C GLY A 161 7.54 8.17 20.14
N GLN A 162 7.48 7.80 18.85
CA GLN A 162 7.02 8.68 17.78
C GLN A 162 5.73 8.12 17.16
N ARG A 163 4.65 8.91 17.25
CA ARG A 163 3.40 8.62 16.58
C ARG A 163 3.58 8.69 15.06
N THR A 164 3.32 7.58 14.39
CA THR A 164 3.45 7.45 12.93
C THR A 164 2.12 6.97 12.35
N ASP A 165 1.63 7.64 11.29
CA ASP A 165 0.43 7.21 10.59
C ASP A 165 0.74 6.01 9.69
N THR A 166 0.07 4.90 9.95
CA THR A 166 0.32 3.59 9.33
C THR A 166 -0.81 3.15 8.41
N GLY A 167 -2.01 3.72 8.53
CA GLY A 167 -3.17 3.33 7.73
C GLY A 167 -4.36 4.29 7.82
N ILE A 168 -5.53 3.77 7.45
CA ILE A 168 -6.81 4.49 7.46
C ILE A 168 -7.80 3.66 8.27
N TRP A 169 -8.34 4.23 9.34
CA TRP A 169 -9.49 3.67 10.06
C TRP A 169 -10.76 3.94 9.27
N ILE A 170 -11.54 2.88 9.04
CA ILE A 170 -12.95 2.98 8.68
C ILE A 170 -13.74 2.63 9.93
N VAL A 171 -14.47 3.59 10.47
CA VAL A 171 -15.32 3.41 11.64
C VAL A 171 -16.75 3.30 11.15
N THR A 172 -17.39 2.21 11.51
CA THR A 172 -18.74 1.85 11.10
C THR A 172 -19.66 1.80 12.32
N GLU A 173 -20.96 1.96 12.11
CA GLU A 173 -21.96 1.80 13.18
C GLU A 173 -22.22 0.32 13.49
N ALA A 174 -22.30 -0.52 12.46
CA ALA A 174 -22.74 -1.92 12.61
C ALA A 174 -21.61 -2.91 12.95
N VAL A 175 -20.41 -2.72 12.40
CA VAL A 175 -19.33 -3.73 12.41
C VAL A 175 -18.13 -3.29 13.27
N GLY A 176 -18.22 -2.13 13.92
CA GLY A 176 -17.12 -1.55 14.68
C GLY A 176 -16.14 -0.79 13.80
N ARG A 177 -14.84 -1.02 13.93
CA ARG A 177 -13.81 -0.32 13.15
C ARG A 177 -12.78 -1.30 12.59
N PHE A 178 -12.22 -0.99 11.42
CA PHE A 178 -11.14 -1.74 10.81
C PHE A 178 -10.12 -0.83 10.13
N VAL A 179 -8.87 -1.30 9.99
CA VAL A 179 -7.78 -0.57 9.36
C VAL A 179 -7.57 -1.03 7.93
N LEU A 180 -7.55 -0.07 7.01
CA LEU A 180 -6.99 -0.24 5.69
C LEU A 180 -5.53 0.19 5.71
N LEU A 181 -4.62 -0.68 5.25
CA LEU A 181 -3.19 -0.38 5.09
C LEU A 181 -2.91 -0.16 3.60
N PRO A 182 -3.00 1.07 3.09
CA PRO A 182 -3.02 1.30 1.67
C PRO A 182 -1.67 1.06 1.02
N ARG A 183 -1.70 0.64 -0.23
CA ARG A 183 -0.57 0.68 -1.16
C ARG A 183 -0.79 1.84 -2.12
N ALA A 184 0.28 2.51 -2.50
CA ALA A 184 0.21 3.62 -3.43
C ALA A 184 0.05 3.19 -4.90
N VAL A 185 0.24 1.91 -5.19
CA VAL A 185 0.36 1.39 -6.56
C VAL A 185 -0.11 -0.06 -6.63
N ILE A 186 -1.02 -0.33 -7.59
CA ILE A 186 -1.43 -1.69 -7.93
C ILE A 186 -0.25 -2.44 -8.56
N GLY A 187 -0.02 -3.67 -8.11
CA GLY A 187 1.06 -4.56 -8.53
C GLY A 187 2.39 -4.34 -7.81
N ARG A 188 2.44 -3.45 -6.82
CA ARG A 188 3.62 -3.28 -5.94
C ARG A 188 3.35 -3.85 -4.55
N PRO A 189 4.35 -4.45 -3.89
CA PRO A 189 4.17 -5.08 -2.58
C PRO A 189 4.26 -4.10 -1.41
N PHE A 190 4.60 -2.83 -1.65
CA PHE A 190 4.91 -1.87 -0.60
C PHE A 190 3.72 -1.01 -0.21
N GLY A 191 3.59 -0.75 1.09
CA GLY A 191 2.65 0.22 1.65
C GLY A 191 2.90 1.64 1.15
N ALA A 192 1.87 2.47 1.22
CA ALA A 192 1.95 3.89 0.93
C ALA A 192 2.78 4.62 2.00
N SER A 193 3.47 5.70 1.61
CA SER A 193 4.08 6.61 2.58
C SER A 193 3.01 7.41 3.33
N VAL A 194 3.35 7.95 4.51
CA VAL A 194 2.45 8.78 5.35
C VAL A 194 1.70 9.83 4.53
N THR A 195 2.41 10.60 3.70
CA THR A 195 1.80 11.62 2.83
C THR A 195 0.76 11.02 1.88
N LYS A 196 1.03 9.85 1.31
CA LYS A 196 0.10 9.18 0.39
C LYS A 196 -1.09 8.56 1.13
N ILE A 197 -0.90 8.08 2.35
CA ILE A 197 -1.99 7.63 3.22
C ILE A 197 -2.96 8.79 3.48
N HIS A 198 -2.43 9.97 3.81
CA HIS A 198 -3.24 11.18 4.01
C HIS A 198 -4.03 11.56 2.75
N ILE A 199 -3.38 11.54 1.58
CA ILE A 199 -4.06 11.81 0.30
C ILE A 199 -5.17 10.79 0.03
N LEU A 200 -4.91 9.49 0.24
CA LEU A 200 -5.91 8.44 0.04
C LEU A 200 -7.10 8.60 0.99
N MET A 201 -6.87 8.95 2.25
CA MET A 201 -7.94 9.26 3.20
C MET A 201 -8.79 10.44 2.71
N GLN A 202 -8.16 11.51 2.23
CA GLN A 202 -8.89 12.66 1.67
C GLN A 202 -9.71 12.28 0.44
N VAL A 203 -9.17 11.44 -0.44
CA VAL A 203 -9.90 10.92 -1.62
C VAL A 203 -11.12 10.11 -1.18
N LEU A 204 -10.98 9.19 -0.21
CA LEU A 204 -12.10 8.40 0.31
C LEU A 204 -13.18 9.29 0.94
N ARG A 205 -12.79 10.29 1.74
CA ARG A 205 -13.73 11.28 2.31
C ARG A 205 -14.43 12.09 1.23
N SER A 206 -13.71 12.48 0.17
CA SER A 206 -14.29 13.20 -0.95
C SER A 206 -15.30 12.36 -1.71
N LEU A 207 -14.98 11.10 -2.01
CA LEU A 207 -15.90 10.17 -2.68
C LEU A 207 -17.14 9.91 -1.83
N ARG A 208 -16.97 9.72 -0.51
CA ARG A 208 -18.10 9.61 0.42
C ARG A 208 -19.02 10.82 0.33
N ARG A 209 -18.49 12.04 0.34
CA ARG A 209 -19.31 13.27 0.22
C ARG A 209 -19.99 13.43 -1.13
N GLU A 210 -19.38 12.91 -2.19
CA GLU A 210 -19.97 12.91 -3.53
C GLU A 210 -21.17 11.95 -3.61
N PHE A 211 -21.09 10.79 -2.95
CA PHE A 211 -22.15 9.77 -2.97
C PHE A 211 -23.18 9.89 -1.83
N ASP A 212 -22.82 10.52 -0.71
CA ASP A 212 -23.71 10.87 0.40
C ASP A 212 -23.81 12.40 0.54
N PRO A 213 -24.66 13.07 -0.27
CA PRO A 213 -24.87 14.51 -0.16
C PRO A 213 -25.59 14.94 1.14
N HIS A 214 -26.18 14.00 1.89
CA HIS A 214 -26.94 14.31 3.11
C HIS A 214 -26.02 14.52 4.34
N HIS A 215 -24.79 13.98 4.33
CA HIS A 215 -23.79 14.26 5.36
C HIS A 215 -23.18 15.66 5.28
N GLY A 216 -23.02 16.23 4.08
CA GLY A 216 -22.43 17.56 3.88
C GLY A 216 -23.25 18.72 4.46
N ALA A 217 -24.56 18.51 4.65
CA ALA A 217 -25.47 19.49 5.26
C ALA A 217 -25.46 19.46 6.80
N ARG A 218 -25.06 18.34 7.41
CA ARG A 218 -25.01 18.19 8.88
C ARG A 218 -23.73 18.73 9.51
N GLU A 219 -22.60 18.73 8.79
CA GLU A 219 -21.33 19.34 9.27
C GLU A 219 -21.33 20.89 9.26
N ARG A 220 -22.37 21.53 8.71
CA ARG A 220 -22.51 23.01 8.64
C ARG A 220 -23.55 23.59 9.61
N ARG A 221 -24.07 22.79 10.53
CA ARG A 221 -24.97 23.25 11.61
C ARG A 221 -24.30 23.14 12.96
#